data_AF-A0A8C4TAQ3-F1
#
_entry.id   AF-A0A8C4TAQ3-F1
#
_cell.length_a   1.000
_cell.length_b   1.000
_cell.length_c   1.000
_cell.angle_alpha   90.00
_cell.angle_beta   90.00
_cell.angle_gamma   90.00
#
_symmetry.space_group_name_H-M   'P 1'
#
loop_
_entity.id
_entity.type
_entity.pdbx_description
1 polymer ?
#
loop_
_entity_poly.entity_id
_entity_poly.type
_entity_poly.pdbx_seq_one_letter_code
_entity_poly.pdbx_strand_id
1 'polypeptide(L)'
;EILRLANLVKHLPEQEQLNALACFRNEYSSLSEPEQFGIVMSGVKRLRPRLNALLFKLQFEEQVNNIKPDIMAVNAACEEIKKSKSFSRMLELVLFMGNYLNSGSRNAQSYGFDLSSLCKLKDTKSVDQKTTLLLFVAEVCEEKFPEIIRFTDDLQHVEKASRVSAENLEKNLKQMERQLQQLEKDLETFPPAEETHDKFVTKIFAKYAKEHYQKLVIMHSNMGLLYQNLVEYFVIDSKKTTVEEFFTDISNFRSMFMQAVKENVKRREAEEKQRRVKMAKEKAEREKLERQQKKKRLLEMNAENDETGVMDSLLEALQSGAAFRDRRKRAPRPKADSSCLYILSSSGE
;
A
#
# COMPACT_ATOMS: atom_id res chain seq x y z
N GLU A 1 16.85 -9.94 27.97
CA GLU A 1 16.32 -10.43 29.27
C GLU A 1 15.20 -11.47 29.10
N ILE A 2 14.19 -11.19 28.26
CA ILE A 2 13.09 -12.12 27.93
C ILE A 2 13.60 -13.55 27.63
N LEU A 3 14.59 -13.70 26.74
CA LEU A 3 15.14 -15.01 26.37
C LEU A 3 15.77 -15.77 27.56
N ARG A 4 16.42 -15.07 28.48
CA ARG A 4 17.05 -15.70 29.66
C ARG A 4 15.97 -16.23 30.61
N LEU A 5 14.92 -15.44 30.84
CA LEU A 5 13.77 -15.82 31.66
C LEU A 5 12.96 -16.96 31.03
N ALA A 6 12.76 -16.93 29.71
CA ALA A 6 12.10 -18.00 28.97
C ALA A 6 12.89 -19.31 29.04
N ASN A 7 14.22 -19.26 28.87
CA ASN A 7 15.09 -20.42 29.03
C ASN A 7 15.06 -20.97 30.46
N LEU A 8 15.06 -20.08 31.46
CA LEU A 8 14.94 -20.48 32.86
C LEU A 8 13.61 -21.22 33.11
N VAL A 9 12.48 -20.70 32.63
CA VAL A 9 11.17 -21.38 32.77
C VAL A 9 11.15 -22.73 32.03
N LYS A 10 11.77 -22.79 30.85
CA LYS A 10 11.81 -24.00 30.02
C LYS A 10 12.64 -25.13 30.64
N HIS A 11 13.76 -24.78 31.28
CA HIS A 11 14.72 -25.73 31.84
C HIS A 11 14.60 -25.90 33.36
N LEU A 12 13.64 -25.22 34.00
CA LEU A 12 13.40 -25.36 35.43
C LEU A 12 12.92 -26.80 35.73
N PRO A 13 13.52 -27.50 36.71
CA PRO A 13 12.99 -28.77 37.19
C PRO A 13 11.55 -28.64 37.67
N GLU A 14 10.79 -29.74 37.60
CA GLU A 14 9.42 -29.76 38.08
C GLU A 14 9.35 -29.57 39.61
N GLN A 15 8.22 -29.08 40.11
CA GLN A 15 8.11 -28.69 41.53
C GLN A 15 8.41 -29.88 42.47
N GLU A 16 8.01 -31.09 42.09
CA GLU A 16 8.30 -32.33 42.83
C GLU A 16 9.81 -32.59 42.94
N GLN A 17 10.56 -32.35 41.85
CA GLN A 17 12.01 -32.51 41.81
C GLN A 17 12.71 -31.45 42.66
N LEU A 18 12.25 -30.20 42.61
CA LEU A 18 12.76 -29.12 43.46
C LEU A 18 12.53 -29.42 44.95
N ASN A 19 11.37 -29.98 45.29
CA ASN A 19 11.05 -30.38 46.66
C ASN A 19 11.94 -31.53 47.14
N ALA A 20 12.21 -32.52 46.29
CA ALA A 20 13.12 -33.62 46.61
C ALA A 20 14.56 -33.13 46.81
N LEU A 21 15.04 -32.24 45.94
CA LEU A 21 16.38 -31.63 46.06
C LEU A 21 16.52 -30.80 47.34
N ALA A 22 15.46 -30.13 47.80
CA ALA A 22 15.47 -29.35 49.03
C ALA A 22 15.85 -30.18 50.29
N CYS A 23 15.61 -31.50 50.28
CA CYS A 23 16.00 -32.39 51.38
C CYS A 23 17.52 -32.56 51.53
N PHE A 24 18.30 -32.33 50.47
CA PHE A 24 19.76 -32.49 50.44
C PHE A 24 20.52 -31.19 50.76
N ARG A 25 19.86 -30.20 51.36
CA ARG A 25 20.46 -28.88 51.64
C ARG A 25 21.72 -28.95 52.50
N ASN A 26 21.81 -29.95 53.38
CA ASN A 26 22.96 -30.18 54.26
C ASN A 26 24.19 -30.76 53.52
N GLU A 27 23.99 -31.31 52.33
CA GLU A 27 25.01 -31.95 51.49
C GLU A 27 25.35 -31.08 50.26
N TYR A 28 25.03 -29.78 50.30
CA TYR A 28 25.15 -28.87 49.16
C TYR A 28 26.53 -28.91 48.49
N SER A 29 27.62 -28.90 49.26
CA SER A 29 28.99 -28.86 48.73
C SER A 29 29.44 -30.15 48.04
N SER A 30 28.73 -31.27 48.26
CA SER A 30 29.03 -32.56 47.64
C SER A 30 28.21 -32.85 46.38
N LEU A 31 27.22 -32.01 46.06
CA LEU A 31 26.34 -32.18 44.90
C LEU A 31 26.91 -31.56 43.63
N SER A 32 26.42 -32.01 42.48
CA SER A 32 26.78 -31.44 41.17
C SER A 32 26.19 -30.03 40.97
N GLU A 33 26.77 -29.22 40.07
CA GLU A 33 26.30 -27.85 39.81
C GLU A 33 24.80 -27.73 39.48
N PRO A 34 24.17 -28.63 38.68
CA PRO A 34 22.73 -28.57 38.42
C PRO A 34 21.86 -28.85 39.66
N GLU A 35 22.31 -29.74 40.54
CA GLU A 35 21.61 -30.07 41.78
C GLU A 35 21.74 -28.94 42.81
N GLN A 36 22.94 -28.36 42.92
CA GLN A 36 23.17 -27.14 43.69
C GLN A 36 22.25 -26.00 43.21
N PHE A 37 22.15 -25.79 41.90
CA PHE A 37 21.20 -24.84 41.32
C PHE A 37 19.76 -25.14 41.72
N GLY A 38 19.32 -26.40 41.63
CA GLY A 38 17.98 -26.81 42.04
C GLY A 38 17.68 -26.55 43.52
N ILE A 39 18.67 -26.73 44.40
CA ILE A 39 18.55 -26.40 45.84
C ILE A 39 18.41 -24.90 46.07
N VAL A 40 19.16 -24.06 45.36
CA VAL A 40 19.02 -22.60 45.46
C VAL A 40 17.63 -22.17 44.98
N MET A 41 17.18 -22.73 43.86
CA MET A 41 15.87 -22.41 43.26
C MET A 41 14.69 -22.91 44.10
N SER A 42 14.80 -24.05 44.79
CA SER A 42 13.73 -24.57 45.66
C SER A 42 13.47 -23.69 46.88
N GLY A 43 14.45 -22.87 47.29
CA GLY A 43 14.28 -21.85 48.33
C GLY A 43 13.32 -20.72 47.96
N VAL A 44 13.05 -20.51 46.66
CA VAL A 44 12.16 -19.43 46.20
C VAL A 44 10.70 -19.90 46.22
N LYS A 45 9.90 -19.35 47.15
CA LYS A 45 8.46 -19.67 47.24
C LYS A 45 7.73 -19.29 45.95
N ARG A 46 6.91 -20.21 45.43
CA ARG A 46 6.08 -20.01 44.21
C ARG A 46 6.94 -19.57 43.01
N LEU A 47 8.12 -20.16 42.83
CA LEU A 47 9.09 -19.79 41.79
C LEU A 47 8.47 -19.74 40.38
N ARG A 48 7.77 -20.79 39.95
CA ARG A 48 7.22 -20.87 38.59
C ARG A 48 6.17 -19.77 38.30
N PRO A 49 5.18 -19.51 39.19
CA PRO A 49 4.32 -18.32 39.10
C PRO A 49 5.09 -16.98 39.03
N ARG A 50 6.15 -16.80 39.84
CA ARG A 50 6.97 -15.57 39.80
C ARG A 50 7.65 -15.38 38.46
N LEU A 51 8.26 -16.44 37.92
CA LEU A 51 8.94 -16.40 36.63
C LEU A 51 7.95 -16.11 35.49
N ASN A 52 6.79 -16.74 35.49
CA ASN A 52 5.75 -16.50 34.48
C ASN A 52 5.22 -15.06 34.56
N ALA A 53 5.00 -14.52 35.76
CA ALA A 53 4.59 -13.13 35.96
C ALA A 53 5.66 -12.13 35.46
N LEU A 54 6.94 -12.40 35.73
CA LEU A 54 8.05 -11.57 35.25
C LEU A 54 8.17 -11.64 33.73
N LEU A 55 8.06 -12.83 33.14
CA LEU A 55 8.10 -13.01 31.69
C LEU A 55 6.95 -12.25 31.02
N PHE A 56 5.73 -12.38 31.53
CA PHE A 56 4.57 -11.64 31.03
C PHE A 56 4.78 -10.13 31.14
N LYS A 57 5.29 -9.64 32.28
CA LYS A 57 5.62 -8.23 32.47
C LYS A 57 6.62 -7.69 31.44
N LEU A 58 7.64 -8.47 31.11
CA LEU A 58 8.64 -8.05 30.12
C LEU A 58 8.11 -8.09 28.68
N GLN A 59 7.17 -8.98 28.38
CA GLN A 59 6.59 -9.15 27.04
C GLN A 59 5.37 -8.25 26.79
N PHE A 60 4.73 -7.75 27.85
CA PHE A 60 3.43 -7.06 27.76
C PHE A 60 3.43 -5.88 26.79
N GLU A 61 4.41 -4.98 26.90
CA GLU A 61 4.52 -3.81 26.02
C GLU A 61 4.68 -4.21 24.55
N GLU A 62 5.48 -5.24 24.27
CA GLU A 62 5.67 -5.76 22.91
C GLU A 62 4.35 -6.34 22.36
N GLN A 63 3.64 -7.13 23.17
CA GLN A 63 2.33 -7.67 22.77
C GLN A 63 1.33 -6.55 22.47
N VAL A 64 1.25 -5.52 23.31
CA VAL A 64 0.38 -4.36 23.09
C VAL A 64 0.76 -3.62 21.80
N ASN A 65 2.06 -3.39 21.57
CA ASN A 65 2.57 -2.69 20.40
C ASN A 65 2.42 -3.50 19.10
N ASN A 66 2.25 -4.82 19.19
CA ASN A 66 1.95 -5.67 18.04
C ASN A 66 0.44 -5.69 17.71
N ILE A 67 -0.44 -5.66 18.73
CA ILE A 67 -1.90 -5.76 18.53
C ILE A 67 -2.52 -4.39 18.19
N LYS A 68 -2.10 -3.33 18.88
CA LYS A 68 -2.73 -2.01 18.78
C LYS A 68 -2.71 -1.41 17.36
N PRO A 69 -1.58 -1.40 16.62
CA PRO A 69 -1.52 -0.80 15.29
C PRO A 69 -2.45 -1.47 14.29
N ASP A 70 -2.58 -2.79 14.37
CA ASP A 70 -3.44 -3.58 13.50
C ASP A 70 -4.92 -3.23 13.70
N ILE A 71 -5.37 -3.16 14.97
CA ILE A 71 -6.73 -2.70 15.30
C ILE A 71 -6.97 -1.27 14.78
N MET A 72 -5.99 -0.38 14.94
CA MET A 72 -6.09 1.00 14.46
C MET A 72 -6.15 1.08 12.93
N ALA A 73 -5.38 0.27 12.22
CA ALA A 73 -5.39 0.22 10.76
C ALA A 73 -6.75 -0.19 10.21
N VAL A 74 -7.35 -1.26 10.77
CA VAL A 74 -8.69 -1.71 10.38
C VAL A 74 -9.75 -0.66 10.72
N ASN A 75 -9.72 -0.09 11.93
CA ASN A 75 -10.64 0.99 12.31
C ASN A 75 -10.57 2.19 11.37
N ALA A 76 -9.37 2.66 11.06
CA ALA A 76 -9.15 3.78 10.15
C ALA A 76 -9.65 3.45 8.74
N ALA A 77 -9.30 2.28 8.20
CA ALA A 77 -9.76 1.84 6.90
C ALA A 77 -11.29 1.73 6.82
N CYS A 78 -11.94 1.24 7.89
CA CYS A 78 -13.40 1.16 7.93
C CYS A 78 -14.05 2.55 7.79
N GLU A 79 -13.55 3.51 8.57
CA GLU A 79 -14.04 4.89 8.58
C GLU A 79 -13.75 5.61 7.26
N GLU A 80 -12.54 5.45 6.71
CA GLU A 80 -12.12 6.01 5.42
C GLU A 80 -13.04 5.55 4.29
N ILE A 81 -13.27 4.23 4.16
CA ILE A 81 -14.15 3.68 3.12
C ILE A 81 -15.57 4.19 3.28
N LYS A 82 -16.12 4.20 4.50
CA LYS A 82 -17.50 4.64 4.75
C LYS A 82 -17.70 6.13 4.50
N LYS A 83 -16.72 6.98 4.85
CA LYS A 83 -16.84 8.44 4.78
C LYS A 83 -16.37 9.03 3.46
N SER A 84 -15.60 8.29 2.66
CA SER A 84 -15.08 8.78 1.38
C SER A 84 -16.20 9.00 0.37
N LYS A 85 -16.53 10.28 0.16
CA LYS A 85 -17.46 10.72 -0.89
C LYS A 85 -16.89 10.47 -2.28
N SER A 86 -15.58 10.63 -2.44
CA SER A 86 -14.90 10.38 -3.71
C SER A 86 -14.96 8.91 -4.10
N PHE A 87 -14.77 7.98 -3.15
CA PHE A 87 -14.96 6.55 -3.37
C PHE A 87 -16.42 6.23 -3.71
N SER A 88 -17.38 6.83 -2.99
CA SER A 88 -18.81 6.65 -3.29
C SER A 88 -19.16 7.07 -4.73
N ARG A 89 -18.64 8.22 -5.18
CA ARG A 89 -18.77 8.69 -6.57
C ARG A 89 -18.08 7.77 -7.58
N MET A 90 -16.95 7.16 -7.22
CA MET A 90 -16.32 6.14 -8.07
C MET A 90 -17.26 4.95 -8.28
N LEU A 91 -17.92 4.46 -7.23
CA LEU A 91 -18.87 3.36 -7.33
C LEU A 91 -20.08 3.72 -8.21
N GLU A 92 -20.61 4.94 -8.07
CA GLU A 92 -21.69 5.44 -8.93
C GLU A 92 -21.27 5.48 -10.41
N LEU A 93 -20.07 5.97 -10.71
CA LEU A 93 -19.55 6.02 -12.07
C LEU A 93 -19.39 4.61 -12.66
N VAL A 94 -18.83 3.68 -11.88
CA VAL A 94 -18.68 2.28 -12.29
C VAL A 94 -20.04 1.62 -12.51
N LEU A 95 -21.03 1.87 -11.64
CA LEU A 95 -22.39 1.36 -11.80
C LEU A 95 -23.04 1.91 -13.07
N PHE A 96 -22.95 3.22 -13.29
CA PHE A 96 -23.48 3.88 -14.49
C PHE A 96 -22.90 3.29 -15.77
N MET A 97 -21.57 3.15 -15.82
CA MET A 97 -20.87 2.55 -16.95
C MET A 97 -21.24 1.08 -17.14
N GLY A 98 -21.30 0.32 -16.04
CA GLY A 98 -21.71 -1.08 -16.06
C GLY A 98 -23.12 -1.25 -16.62
N ASN A 99 -24.07 -0.42 -16.21
CA ASN A 99 -25.45 -0.45 -16.71
C ASN A 99 -25.53 -0.09 -18.19
N TYR A 100 -24.76 0.90 -18.64
CA TYR A 100 -24.72 1.28 -20.06
C TYR A 100 -24.15 0.16 -20.93
N LEU A 101 -23.05 -0.47 -20.50
CA LEU A 101 -22.37 -1.53 -21.26
C LEU A 101 -23.14 -2.85 -21.25
N ASN A 102 -23.87 -3.14 -20.18
CA ASN A 102 -24.68 -4.37 -20.04
C ASN A 102 -26.12 -4.21 -20.55
N SER A 103 -26.44 -3.12 -21.27
CA SER A 103 -27.78 -2.88 -21.80
C SER A 103 -28.27 -4.06 -22.67
N GLY A 104 -29.49 -4.53 -22.41
CA GLY A 104 -30.06 -5.68 -23.12
C GLY A 104 -29.60 -7.06 -22.60
N SER A 105 -28.76 -7.12 -21.57
CA SER A 105 -28.38 -8.36 -20.89
C SER A 105 -29.14 -8.54 -19.57
N ARG A 106 -28.96 -9.70 -18.92
CA ARG A 106 -29.50 -9.97 -17.57
C ARG A 106 -29.02 -8.98 -16.50
N ASN A 107 -27.86 -8.35 -16.72
CA ASN A 107 -27.25 -7.41 -15.77
C ASN A 107 -27.59 -5.94 -16.08
N ALA A 108 -28.45 -5.68 -17.06
CA ALA A 108 -28.93 -4.32 -17.35
C ALA A 108 -29.72 -3.76 -16.13
N GLN A 109 -29.67 -2.43 -15.95
CA GLN A 109 -30.44 -1.71 -14.91
C GLN A 109 -30.20 -2.23 -13.47
N SER A 110 -28.95 -2.64 -13.18
CA SER A 110 -28.55 -3.03 -11.84
C SER A 110 -28.57 -1.83 -10.89
N TYR A 111 -29.00 -2.03 -9.64
CA TYR A 111 -28.96 -1.01 -8.58
C TYR A 111 -27.63 -0.96 -7.83
N GLY A 112 -26.81 -1.99 -7.98
CA GLY A 112 -25.51 -2.13 -7.33
C GLY A 112 -24.73 -3.29 -7.91
N PHE A 113 -23.50 -3.46 -7.46
CA PHE A 113 -22.63 -4.57 -7.82
C PHE A 113 -21.77 -4.97 -6.61
N ASP A 114 -21.28 -6.20 -6.62
CA ASP A 114 -20.34 -6.69 -5.61
C ASP A 114 -18.98 -5.98 -5.76
N LEU A 115 -18.45 -5.41 -4.68
CA LEU A 115 -17.19 -4.65 -4.68
C LEU A 115 -15.98 -5.42 -5.22
N SER A 116 -15.97 -6.76 -5.11
CA SER A 116 -14.95 -7.62 -5.75
C SER A 116 -14.90 -7.45 -7.27
N SER A 117 -15.97 -6.93 -7.88
CA SER A 117 -16.06 -6.64 -9.31
C SER A 117 -15.19 -5.46 -9.75
N LEU A 118 -14.80 -4.57 -8.82
CA LEU A 118 -13.90 -3.45 -9.11
C LEU A 118 -12.57 -3.95 -9.68
N CYS A 119 -12.06 -5.07 -9.16
CA CYS A 119 -10.83 -5.68 -9.63
C CYS A 119 -10.91 -6.24 -11.06
N LYS A 120 -12.12 -6.48 -11.57
CA LYS A 120 -12.40 -7.07 -12.89
C LYS A 120 -12.50 -6.03 -14.00
N LEU A 121 -12.52 -4.73 -13.68
CA LEU A 121 -12.59 -3.66 -14.67
C LEU A 121 -11.39 -3.65 -15.63
N LYS A 122 -10.23 -4.15 -15.18
CA LYS A 122 -9.03 -4.29 -16.04
C LYS A 122 -9.20 -5.39 -17.12
N ASP A 123 -10.09 -6.35 -16.89
CA ASP A 123 -10.25 -7.52 -17.77
C ASP A 123 -11.17 -7.23 -18.95
N THR A 124 -12.02 -6.19 -18.83
CA THR A 124 -12.86 -5.71 -19.94
C THR A 124 -12.03 -4.81 -20.85
N LYS A 125 -11.87 -5.21 -22.11
CA LYS A 125 -11.01 -4.52 -23.09
C LYS A 125 -11.79 -3.94 -24.25
N SER A 126 -11.24 -2.88 -24.86
CA SER A 126 -11.72 -2.33 -26.12
C SER A 126 -11.58 -3.34 -27.27
N VAL A 127 -12.30 -3.10 -28.37
CA VAL A 127 -12.25 -3.97 -29.57
C VAL A 127 -10.84 -4.11 -30.13
N ASP A 128 -10.03 -3.03 -30.06
CA ASP A 128 -8.64 -3.03 -30.51
C ASP A 128 -7.65 -3.54 -29.47
N GLN A 129 -8.12 -4.00 -28.30
CA GLN A 129 -7.33 -4.55 -27.19
C GLN A 129 -6.28 -3.60 -26.60
N LYS A 130 -6.34 -2.30 -26.93
CA LYS A 130 -5.37 -1.30 -26.47
C LYS A 130 -5.73 -0.65 -25.14
N THR A 131 -7.02 -0.59 -24.81
CA THR A 131 -7.52 0.10 -23.61
C THR A 131 -8.41 -0.84 -22.83
N THR A 132 -8.37 -0.75 -21.50
CA THR A 132 -9.27 -1.48 -20.60
C THR A 132 -10.37 -0.55 -20.10
N LEU A 133 -11.48 -1.10 -19.60
CA LEU A 133 -12.51 -0.30 -18.96
C LEU A 133 -11.95 0.48 -17.77
N LEU A 134 -11.00 -0.10 -17.02
CA LEU A 134 -10.30 0.61 -15.94
C LEU A 134 -9.51 1.83 -16.45
N LEU A 135 -8.75 1.69 -17.54
CA LEU A 135 -8.01 2.80 -18.15
C LEU A 135 -8.97 3.91 -18.63
N PHE A 136 -10.09 3.52 -19.23
CA PHE A 136 -11.12 4.46 -19.65
C PHE A 136 -11.76 5.20 -18.48
N VAL A 137 -12.15 4.49 -17.41
CA VAL A 137 -12.71 5.10 -16.19
C VAL A 137 -11.71 6.09 -15.59
N ALA A 138 -10.43 5.70 -15.49
CA ALA A 138 -9.38 6.59 -14.99
C ALA A 138 -9.25 7.86 -15.84
N GLU A 139 -9.27 7.75 -17.18
CA GLU A 139 -9.23 8.89 -18.09
C GLU A 139 -10.45 9.81 -17.92
N VAL A 140 -11.65 9.25 -17.83
CA VAL A 140 -12.89 10.03 -17.57
C VAL A 140 -12.80 10.78 -16.24
N CYS A 141 -12.27 10.15 -15.19
CA CYS A 141 -12.03 10.82 -13.92
C CYS A 141 -11.02 11.97 -14.07
N GLU A 142 -9.92 11.79 -14.81
CA GLU A 142 -8.93 12.85 -15.02
C GLU A 142 -9.50 14.05 -15.80
N GLU A 143 -10.34 13.79 -16.80
CA GLU A 143 -10.85 14.85 -17.68
C GLU A 143 -12.10 15.54 -17.14
N LYS A 144 -13.00 14.80 -16.50
CA LYS A 144 -14.36 15.28 -16.17
C LYS A 144 -14.67 15.30 -14.69
N PHE A 145 -14.08 14.40 -13.92
CA PHE A 145 -14.38 14.26 -12.48
C PHE A 145 -13.12 14.14 -11.61
N PRO A 146 -12.23 15.16 -11.58
CA PRO A 146 -10.96 15.08 -10.84
C PRO A 146 -11.14 14.86 -9.33
N GLU A 147 -12.29 15.25 -8.78
CA GLU A 147 -12.66 15.02 -7.38
C GLU A 147 -12.79 13.53 -7.03
N ILE A 148 -13.10 12.67 -8.00
CA ILE A 148 -13.23 11.23 -7.79
C ILE A 148 -11.84 10.64 -7.50
N ILE A 149 -10.79 11.07 -8.18
CA ILE A 149 -9.41 10.53 -8.06
C ILE A 149 -8.89 10.58 -6.62
N ARG A 150 -9.36 11.55 -5.83
CA ARG A 150 -9.00 11.75 -4.43
C ARG A 150 -9.33 10.55 -3.53
N PHE A 151 -10.15 9.59 -3.99
CA PHE A 151 -10.39 8.36 -3.24
C PHE A 151 -9.09 7.59 -2.98
N THR A 152 -8.11 7.72 -3.88
CA THR A 152 -6.79 7.12 -3.68
C THR A 152 -6.04 7.72 -2.49
N ASP A 153 -6.31 8.98 -2.14
CA ASP A 153 -5.75 9.65 -0.98
C ASP A 153 -6.63 9.49 0.27
N ASP A 154 -7.94 9.32 0.11
CA ASP A 154 -8.87 9.09 1.24
C ASP A 154 -8.67 7.71 1.89
N LEU A 155 -8.21 6.71 1.12
CA LEU A 155 -8.15 5.30 1.53
C LEU A 155 -6.71 4.85 1.87
N GLN A 156 -6.03 5.56 2.77
CA GLN A 156 -4.60 5.33 3.06
C GLN A 156 -4.33 4.09 3.91
N HIS A 157 -5.25 3.73 4.80
CA HIS A 157 -5.05 2.62 5.74
C HIS A 157 -5.51 1.27 5.19
N VAL A 158 -6.20 1.25 4.04
CA VAL A 158 -6.72 0.03 3.42
C VAL A 158 -5.62 -1.00 3.12
N GLU A 159 -4.43 -0.57 2.67
CA GLU A 159 -3.31 -1.49 2.41
C GLU A 159 -2.75 -2.11 3.69
N LYS A 160 -2.77 -1.37 4.81
CA LYS A 160 -2.34 -1.93 6.10
C LYS A 160 -3.40 -2.90 6.62
N ALA A 161 -4.67 -2.50 6.56
CA ALA A 161 -5.80 -3.33 6.98
C ALA A 161 -5.87 -4.65 6.21
N SER A 162 -5.50 -4.68 4.92
CA SER A 162 -5.48 -5.91 4.13
C SER A 162 -4.43 -6.93 4.57
N ARG A 163 -3.47 -6.56 5.40
CA ARG A 163 -2.42 -7.45 5.93
C ARG A 163 -2.71 -7.94 7.35
N VAL A 164 -3.73 -7.38 7.99
CA VAL A 164 -4.13 -7.73 9.36
C VAL A 164 -4.94 -9.02 9.33
N SER A 165 -4.61 -9.99 10.18
CA SER A 165 -5.42 -11.19 10.37
C SER A 165 -6.34 -11.04 11.58
N ALA A 166 -7.65 -11.03 11.33
CA ALA A 166 -8.66 -10.89 12.38
C ALA A 166 -8.63 -12.07 13.36
N GLU A 167 -8.39 -13.29 12.84
CA GLU A 167 -8.24 -14.49 13.67
C GLU A 167 -7.04 -14.39 14.61
N ASN A 168 -5.89 -13.94 14.11
CA ASN A 168 -4.68 -13.79 14.93
C ASN A 168 -4.84 -12.69 15.98
N LEU A 169 -5.52 -11.58 15.66
CA LEU A 169 -5.85 -10.55 16.64
C LEU A 169 -6.68 -11.11 17.79
N GLU A 170 -7.74 -11.87 17.47
CA GLU A 170 -8.59 -12.49 18.49
C GLU A 170 -7.81 -13.49 19.36
N LYS A 171 -6.95 -14.32 18.74
CA LYS A 171 -6.09 -15.25 19.47
C LYS A 171 -5.13 -14.53 20.42
N ASN A 172 -4.47 -13.48 19.95
CA ASN A 172 -3.51 -12.71 20.75
C ASN A 172 -4.19 -12.00 21.93
N LEU A 173 -5.39 -11.42 21.73
CA LEU A 173 -6.18 -10.82 22.81
C LEU A 173 -6.61 -11.87 23.85
N LYS A 174 -7.12 -13.02 23.42
CA LYS A 174 -7.50 -14.13 24.32
C LYS A 174 -6.29 -14.67 25.08
N GLN A 175 -5.11 -14.73 24.45
CA GLN A 175 -3.89 -15.14 25.13
C GLN A 175 -3.51 -14.14 26.23
N MET A 176 -3.52 -12.84 25.92
CA MET A 176 -3.22 -11.79 26.88
C MET A 176 -4.22 -11.81 28.06
N GLU A 177 -5.51 -12.04 27.78
CA GLU A 177 -6.54 -12.21 28.80
C GLU A 177 -6.22 -13.33 29.78
N ARG A 178 -5.88 -14.53 29.26
CA ARG A 178 -5.54 -15.69 30.07
C ARG A 178 -4.30 -15.43 30.91
N GLN A 179 -3.27 -14.79 30.35
CA GLN A 179 -2.05 -14.43 31.08
C GLN A 179 -2.35 -13.45 32.22
N LEU A 180 -3.23 -12.48 31.98
CA LEU A 180 -3.67 -11.51 32.99
C LEU A 180 -4.50 -12.17 34.10
N GLN A 181 -5.49 -13.01 33.76
CA GLN A 181 -6.29 -13.75 34.74
C GLN A 181 -5.42 -14.67 35.61
N GLN A 182 -4.45 -15.35 35.00
CA GLN A 182 -3.51 -16.20 35.73
C GLN A 182 -2.63 -15.37 36.67
N LEU A 183 -2.14 -14.20 36.24
CA LEU A 183 -1.38 -13.28 37.08
C LEU A 183 -2.21 -12.80 38.29
N GLU A 184 -3.48 -12.40 38.07
CA GLU A 184 -4.37 -11.95 39.15
C GLU A 184 -4.60 -13.07 40.19
N LYS A 185 -4.89 -14.29 39.73
CA LYS A 185 -5.06 -15.46 40.60
C LYS A 185 -3.78 -15.80 41.36
N ASP A 186 -2.63 -15.74 40.70
CA ASP A 186 -1.35 -15.99 41.37
C ASP A 186 -1.11 -14.92 42.45
N LEU A 187 -1.37 -13.65 42.17
CA LEU A 187 -1.27 -12.52 43.11
C LEU A 187 -2.14 -12.67 44.37
N GLU A 188 -3.32 -13.28 44.26
CA GLU A 188 -4.18 -13.59 45.41
C GLU A 188 -3.63 -14.70 46.30
N THR A 189 -2.86 -15.62 45.73
CA THR A 189 -2.33 -16.81 46.42
C THR A 189 -0.87 -16.64 46.88
N PHE A 190 -0.23 -15.51 46.61
CA PHE A 190 1.13 -15.25 47.05
C PHE A 190 1.18 -15.03 48.57
N PRO A 191 2.10 -15.71 49.29
CA PRO A 191 2.32 -15.44 50.70
C PRO A 191 2.81 -14.00 50.92
N PRO A 192 2.60 -13.41 52.11
CA PRO A 192 3.21 -12.14 52.48
C PRO A 192 4.74 -12.19 52.28
N ALA A 193 5.35 -11.07 51.92
CA ALA A 193 6.80 -10.98 51.80
C ALA A 193 7.43 -11.18 53.19
N GLU A 194 8.08 -12.33 53.40
CA GLU A 194 8.76 -12.68 54.65
C GLU A 194 10.20 -12.11 54.70
N GLU A 195 10.80 -11.83 53.55
CA GLU A 195 12.18 -11.36 53.42
C GLU A 195 12.26 -9.93 52.89
N THR A 196 13.19 -9.13 53.44
CA THR A 196 13.49 -7.75 53.00
C THR A 196 13.93 -7.65 51.53
N HIS A 197 14.36 -8.76 50.94
CA HIS A 197 14.82 -8.85 49.55
C HIS A 197 13.71 -9.23 48.55
N ASP A 198 12.54 -9.67 49.01
CA ASP A 198 11.41 -10.02 48.13
C ASP A 198 10.67 -8.75 47.67
N LYS A 199 11.17 -8.16 46.57
CA LYS A 199 10.57 -6.99 45.91
C LYS A 199 9.60 -7.38 44.80
N PHE A 200 8.95 -8.54 44.88
CA PHE A 200 7.95 -8.95 43.89
C PHE A 200 6.68 -8.09 44.01
N VAL A 201 6.75 -6.87 43.47
CA VAL A 201 5.68 -5.87 43.45
C VAL A 201 5.02 -5.88 42.08
N THR A 202 4.38 -6.99 41.73
CA THR A 202 3.65 -7.15 40.46
C THR A 202 2.22 -6.63 40.54
N LYS A 203 1.69 -6.28 41.72
CA LYS A 203 0.35 -5.69 41.89
C LYS A 203 0.17 -4.39 41.10
N ILE A 204 1.19 -3.52 41.07
CA ILE A 204 1.16 -2.27 40.27
C ILE A 204 1.11 -2.60 38.77
N PHE A 205 1.91 -3.57 38.33
CA PHE A 205 1.91 -4.03 36.95
C PHE A 205 0.58 -4.69 36.55
N ALA A 206 -0.02 -5.53 37.40
CA ALA A 206 -1.30 -6.18 37.09
C ALA A 206 -2.42 -5.14 36.86
N LYS A 207 -2.48 -4.09 37.70
CA LYS A 207 -3.40 -2.97 37.49
C LYS A 207 -3.14 -2.26 36.16
N TYR A 208 -1.88 -1.90 35.88
CA TYR A 208 -1.47 -1.27 34.63
C TYR A 208 -1.83 -2.12 33.40
N ALA A 209 -1.49 -3.42 33.43
CA ALA A 209 -1.75 -4.36 32.36
C ALA A 209 -3.26 -4.53 32.10
N LYS A 210 -4.07 -4.59 33.17
CA LYS A 210 -5.53 -4.65 33.08
C LYS A 210 -6.12 -3.42 32.41
N GLU A 211 -5.70 -2.23 32.81
CA GLU A 211 -6.18 -0.98 32.21
C GLU A 211 -5.84 -0.91 30.71
N HIS A 212 -4.63 -1.32 30.32
CA HIS A 212 -4.20 -1.33 28.92
C HIS A 212 -4.92 -2.42 28.10
N TYR A 213 -5.07 -3.62 28.65
CA TYR A 213 -5.84 -4.70 28.04
C TYR A 213 -7.31 -4.30 27.80
N GLN A 214 -7.96 -3.69 28.80
CA GLN A 214 -9.35 -3.21 28.66
C GLN A 214 -9.50 -2.20 27.51
N LYS A 215 -8.54 -1.27 27.37
CA LYS A 215 -8.53 -0.34 26.23
C LYS A 215 -8.42 -1.08 24.89
N LEU A 216 -7.56 -2.09 24.78
CA LEU A 216 -7.44 -2.91 23.56
C LEU A 216 -8.73 -3.66 23.25
N VAL A 217 -9.38 -4.25 24.25
CA VAL A 217 -10.67 -4.95 24.07
C VAL A 217 -11.75 -4.00 23.56
N ILE A 218 -11.85 -2.79 24.12
CA ILE A 218 -12.79 -1.78 23.65
C ILE A 218 -12.48 -1.38 22.21
N MET A 219 -11.22 -1.13 21.87
CA MET A 219 -10.80 -0.79 20.51
C MET A 219 -11.12 -1.90 19.51
N HIS A 220 -10.89 -3.17 19.88
CA HIS A 220 -11.21 -4.34 19.06
C HIS A 220 -12.72 -4.55 18.89
N SER A 221 -13.50 -4.33 19.95
CA SER A 221 -14.97 -4.41 19.87
C SER A 221 -15.52 -3.33 18.93
N ASN A 222 -15.01 -2.10 19.02
CA ASN A 222 -15.37 -1.03 18.09
C ASN A 222 -14.98 -1.37 16.64
N MET A 223 -13.82 -1.99 16.42
CA MET A 223 -13.38 -2.50 15.11
C MET A 223 -14.37 -3.50 14.53
N GLY A 224 -14.81 -4.47 15.33
CA GLY A 224 -15.85 -5.41 14.93
C GLY A 224 -17.15 -4.70 14.52
N LEU A 225 -17.61 -3.72 15.31
CA LEU A 225 -18.82 -2.95 15.02
C LEU A 225 -18.70 -2.13 13.72
N LEU A 226 -17.58 -1.44 13.52
CA LEU A 226 -17.34 -0.65 12.30
C LEU A 226 -17.30 -1.54 11.05
N TYR A 227 -16.68 -2.71 11.15
CA TYR A 227 -16.66 -3.67 10.05
C TYR A 227 -18.06 -4.21 9.74
N GLN A 228 -18.84 -4.60 10.76
CA GLN A 228 -20.23 -5.05 10.56
C GLN A 228 -21.09 -3.98 9.88
N ASN A 229 -20.95 -2.71 10.31
CA ASN A 229 -21.63 -1.58 9.68
C ASN A 229 -21.23 -1.40 8.21
N LEU A 230 -19.98 -1.70 7.84
CA LEU A 230 -19.53 -1.66 6.45
C LEU A 230 -20.11 -2.80 5.61
N VAL A 231 -20.11 -4.01 6.18
CA VAL A 231 -20.70 -5.21 5.56
C VAL A 231 -22.18 -4.96 5.24
N GLU A 232 -22.93 -4.38 6.17
CA GLU A 232 -24.33 -4.01 5.94
C GLU A 232 -24.46 -2.90 4.90
N TYR A 233 -23.66 -1.83 5.01
CA TYR A 233 -23.74 -0.67 4.12
C TYR A 233 -23.44 -1.02 2.65
N PHE A 234 -22.45 -1.87 2.39
CA PHE A 234 -22.07 -2.32 1.05
C PHE A 234 -22.70 -3.66 0.64
N VAL A 235 -23.59 -4.22 1.48
CA VAL A 235 -24.29 -5.49 1.24
C VAL A 235 -23.32 -6.65 0.92
N ILE A 236 -22.27 -6.77 1.72
CA ILE A 236 -21.23 -7.79 1.56
C ILE A 236 -21.71 -9.12 2.13
N ASP A 237 -21.54 -10.21 1.38
CA ASP A 237 -21.84 -11.56 1.85
C ASP A 237 -20.73 -12.06 2.79
N SER A 238 -20.99 -12.00 4.10
CA SER A 238 -20.02 -12.43 5.14
C SER A 238 -19.66 -13.91 5.09
N LYS A 239 -20.40 -14.74 4.32
CA LYS A 239 -20.06 -16.15 4.12
C LYS A 239 -19.04 -16.35 3.00
N LYS A 240 -18.88 -15.36 2.12
CA LYS A 240 -18.01 -15.44 0.94
C LYS A 240 -16.76 -14.58 1.04
N THR A 241 -16.81 -13.53 1.86
CA THR A 241 -15.74 -12.54 1.96
C THR A 241 -15.31 -12.38 3.40
N THR A 242 -14.06 -12.74 3.68
CA THR A 242 -13.41 -12.47 4.96
C THR A 242 -13.05 -10.98 5.11
N VAL A 243 -12.72 -10.55 6.32
CA VAL A 243 -12.29 -9.16 6.60
C VAL A 243 -11.07 -8.81 5.75
N GLU A 244 -10.11 -9.73 5.70
CA GLU A 244 -8.85 -9.58 5.00
C GLU A 244 -9.04 -9.50 3.48
N GLU A 245 -9.88 -10.38 2.93
CA GLU A 245 -10.21 -10.38 1.50
C GLU A 245 -10.90 -9.08 1.08
N PHE A 246 -11.83 -8.58 1.90
CA PHE A 246 -12.51 -7.32 1.62
C PHE A 246 -11.51 -6.16 1.47
N PHE A 247 -10.64 -5.94 2.44
CA PHE A 247 -9.64 -4.87 2.35
C PHE A 247 -8.60 -5.14 1.25
N THR A 248 -8.28 -6.41 0.98
CA THR A 248 -7.38 -6.81 -0.11
C THR A 248 -7.95 -6.41 -1.46
N ASP A 249 -9.23 -6.64 -1.72
CA ASP A 249 -9.88 -6.25 -2.97
C ASP A 249 -9.88 -4.72 -3.16
N ILE A 250 -10.22 -3.95 -2.12
CA ILE A 250 -10.19 -2.49 -2.21
C ILE A 250 -8.75 -1.96 -2.37
N SER A 251 -7.77 -2.53 -1.65
CA SER A 251 -6.36 -2.20 -1.78
C SER A 251 -5.84 -2.46 -3.20
N ASN A 252 -6.19 -3.61 -3.76
CA ASN A 252 -5.84 -4.00 -5.12
C ASN A 252 -6.48 -3.05 -6.12
N PHE A 253 -7.78 -2.75 -6.00
CA PHE A 253 -8.46 -1.81 -6.87
C PHE A 253 -7.81 -0.42 -6.82
N ARG A 254 -7.56 0.13 -5.63
CA ARG A 254 -6.86 1.41 -5.44
C ARG A 254 -5.51 1.40 -6.17
N SER A 255 -4.72 0.36 -6.00
CA SER A 255 -3.40 0.20 -6.64
C SER A 255 -3.51 0.12 -8.17
N MET A 256 -4.46 -0.66 -8.68
CA MET A 256 -4.72 -0.80 -10.11
C MET A 256 -5.20 0.52 -10.73
N PHE A 257 -6.06 1.27 -10.02
CA PHE A 257 -6.52 2.58 -10.48
C PHE A 257 -5.36 3.60 -10.56
N MET A 258 -4.53 3.69 -9.52
CA MET A 258 -3.35 4.57 -9.54
C MET A 258 -2.39 4.19 -10.68
N GLN A 259 -2.24 2.90 -10.96
CA GLN A 259 -1.43 2.42 -12.07
C GLN A 259 -2.06 2.80 -13.42
N ALA A 260 -3.37 2.69 -13.56
CA ALA A 260 -4.10 3.09 -14.77
C ALA A 260 -3.97 4.58 -15.07
N VAL A 261 -4.03 5.45 -14.06
CA VAL A 261 -3.78 6.89 -14.20
C VAL A 261 -2.36 7.14 -14.73
N LYS A 262 -1.34 6.49 -14.15
CA LYS A 262 0.06 6.61 -14.62
C LYS A 262 0.22 6.12 -16.06
N GLU A 263 -0.47 5.05 -16.42
CA GLU A 263 -0.45 4.49 -17.78
C GLU A 263 -1.10 5.44 -18.79
N ASN A 264 -2.23 6.06 -18.45
CA ASN A 264 -2.89 7.07 -19.28
C ASN A 264 -2.01 8.30 -19.53
N VAL A 265 -1.27 8.78 -18.53
CA VAL A 265 -0.30 9.87 -18.71
C VAL A 265 0.76 9.47 -19.73
N LYS A 266 1.38 8.29 -19.56
CA LYS A 266 2.40 7.79 -20.50
C LYS A 266 1.85 7.59 -21.91
N ARG A 267 0.62 7.10 -22.04
CA ARG A 267 -0.07 6.91 -23.32
C ARG A 267 -0.27 8.26 -24.02
N ARG A 268 -0.77 9.28 -23.33
CA ARG A 268 -0.96 10.63 -23.88
C ARG A 268 0.36 11.26 -24.33
N GLU A 269 1.42 11.14 -23.54
CA GLU A 269 2.76 11.63 -23.90
C GLU A 269 3.30 10.92 -25.16
N ALA A 270 3.11 9.61 -25.26
CA ALA A 270 3.53 8.83 -26.42
C ALA A 270 2.74 9.20 -27.68
N GLU A 271 1.42 9.35 -27.57
CA GLU A 271 0.53 9.77 -28.66
C GLU A 271 0.89 11.19 -29.15
N GLU A 272 1.17 12.13 -28.25
CA GLU A 272 1.59 13.49 -28.61
C GLU A 272 2.95 13.48 -29.31
N LYS A 273 3.92 12.70 -28.80
CA LYS A 273 5.22 12.54 -29.45
C LYS A 273 5.09 11.94 -30.85
N GLN A 274 4.27 10.92 -31.03
CA GLN A 274 4.00 10.32 -32.35
C GLN A 274 3.34 11.33 -33.29
N ARG A 275 2.37 12.11 -32.81
CA ARG A 275 1.72 13.17 -33.60
C ARG A 275 2.72 14.22 -34.05
N ARG A 276 3.63 14.67 -33.17
CA ARG A 276 4.70 15.63 -33.52
C ARG A 276 5.66 15.06 -34.57
N VAL A 277 6.05 13.78 -34.45
CA VAL A 277 6.91 13.10 -35.44
C VAL A 277 6.21 12.98 -36.79
N LYS A 278 4.92 12.62 -36.82
CA LYS A 278 4.15 12.50 -38.05
C LYS A 278 4.00 13.85 -38.77
N MET A 279 3.65 14.91 -38.04
CA MET A 279 3.57 16.28 -38.59
C MET A 279 4.92 16.76 -39.13
N ALA A 280 6.03 16.44 -38.44
CA ALA A 280 7.36 16.79 -38.92
C ALA A 280 7.75 16.04 -40.21
N LYS A 281 7.40 14.75 -40.32
CA LYS A 281 7.61 13.96 -41.55
C LYS A 281 6.78 14.48 -42.73
N GLU A 282 5.49 14.74 -42.52
CA GLU A 282 4.60 15.28 -43.55
C GLU A 282 5.07 16.66 -44.05
N LYS A 283 5.54 17.52 -43.14
CA LYS A 283 6.12 18.81 -43.50
C LYS A 283 7.42 18.66 -44.30
N ALA A 284 8.31 17.76 -43.88
CA ALA A 284 9.57 17.50 -44.59
C ALA A 284 9.32 16.92 -46.00
N GLU A 285 8.33 16.05 -46.16
CA GLU A 285 7.93 15.53 -47.48
C GLU A 285 7.32 16.61 -48.36
N ARG A 286 6.46 17.49 -47.82
CA ARG A 286 5.90 18.63 -48.56
C ARG A 286 6.99 19.59 -49.04
N GLU A 287 7.92 19.96 -48.15
CA GLU A 287 9.07 20.81 -48.51
C GLU A 287 9.97 20.15 -49.57
N LYS A 288 10.17 18.83 -49.50
CA LYS A 288 10.93 18.06 -50.51
C LYS A 288 10.22 18.07 -51.87
N LEU A 289 8.90 17.87 -51.90
CA LEU A 289 8.11 17.89 -53.13
C LEU A 289 8.09 19.29 -53.77
N GLU A 290 7.92 20.35 -52.97
CA GLU A 290 8.00 21.73 -53.43
C GLU A 290 9.37 22.07 -54.04
N ARG A 291 10.46 21.61 -53.43
CA ARG A 291 11.82 21.74 -53.99
C ARG A 291 11.97 21.02 -55.32
N GLN A 292 11.43 19.80 -55.44
CA GLN A 292 11.46 19.04 -56.69
C GLN A 292 10.63 19.71 -57.79
N GLN A 293 9.45 20.23 -57.47
CA GLN A 293 8.62 20.98 -58.43
C GLN A 293 9.25 22.30 -58.86
N LYS A 294 9.87 23.04 -57.93
CA LYS A 294 10.65 24.25 -58.29
C LYS A 294 11.82 23.91 -59.22
N LYS A 295 12.53 22.81 -58.94
CA LYS A 295 13.63 22.34 -59.81
C LYS A 295 13.12 21.94 -61.19
N LYS A 296 11.99 21.23 -61.30
CA LYS A 296 11.37 20.87 -62.59
C LYS A 296 10.95 22.11 -63.38
N ARG A 297 10.25 23.06 -62.75
CA ARG A 297 9.85 24.32 -63.41
C ARG A 297 11.03 25.10 -63.96
N LEU A 298 12.14 25.19 -63.22
CA LEU A 298 13.36 25.83 -63.70
C LEU A 298 13.98 25.10 -64.91
N LEU A 299 13.87 23.77 -64.98
CA LEU A 299 14.36 22.99 -66.11
C LEU A 299 13.44 23.10 -67.34
N GLU A 300 12.12 23.14 -67.15
CA GLU A 300 11.13 23.29 -68.23
C GLU A 300 11.18 24.69 -68.87
N MET A 301 11.31 25.76 -68.07
CA MET A 301 11.48 27.13 -68.57
C MET A 301 12.76 27.31 -69.41
N ASN A 302 13.76 26.46 -69.18
CA ASN A 302 15.02 26.45 -69.93
C ASN A 302 14.97 25.58 -71.19
N ALA A 303 13.94 24.75 -71.37
CA ALA A 303 13.79 23.86 -72.54
C ALA A 303 12.93 24.48 -73.66
N GLU A 304 12.09 25.46 -73.34
CA GLU A 304 11.26 26.18 -74.34
C GLU A 304 12.00 27.33 -75.06
N ASN A 305 13.20 27.72 -74.60
CA ASN A 305 14.07 28.66 -75.31
C ASN A 305 15.15 27.89 -76.09
N ASP A 306 15.14 28.03 -77.42
CA ASP A 306 16.04 27.39 -78.38
C ASP A 306 17.53 27.40 -77.98
N GLU A 307 18.23 26.36 -78.43
CA GLU A 307 19.50 25.72 -77.99
C GLU A 307 20.78 26.57 -77.83
N THR A 308 20.73 27.89 -77.68
CA THR A 308 21.93 28.74 -77.49
C THR A 308 22.01 29.49 -76.16
N GLY A 309 20.94 29.56 -75.35
CA GLY A 309 20.89 30.35 -74.10
C GLY A 309 20.89 29.56 -72.79
N VAL A 310 20.90 28.22 -72.85
CA VAL A 310 20.75 27.36 -71.67
C VAL A 310 21.97 27.47 -70.72
N MET A 311 23.17 27.57 -71.28
CA MET A 311 24.41 27.69 -70.50
C MET A 311 24.49 29.06 -69.79
N ASP A 312 24.13 30.14 -70.46
CA ASP A 312 24.16 31.49 -69.90
C ASP A 312 23.09 31.69 -68.82
N SER A 313 21.87 31.17 -69.02
CA SER A 313 20.83 31.16 -67.97
C SER A 313 21.25 30.37 -66.73
N LEU A 314 21.96 29.24 -66.90
CA LEU A 314 22.47 28.45 -65.78
C LEU A 314 23.61 29.17 -65.04
N LEU A 315 24.53 29.82 -65.79
CA LEU A 315 25.61 30.61 -65.21
C LEU A 315 25.08 31.85 -64.47
N GLU A 316 24.05 32.52 -65.00
CA GLU A 316 23.41 33.66 -64.36
C GLU A 316 22.64 33.24 -63.09
N ALA A 317 21.99 32.07 -63.09
CA ALA A 317 21.35 31.51 -61.89
C ALA A 317 22.38 31.09 -60.80
N LEU A 318 23.56 30.62 -61.20
CA LEU A 318 24.67 30.31 -60.29
C LEU A 318 25.32 31.60 -59.74
N GLN A 319 25.50 32.62 -60.59
CA GLN A 319 26.16 33.89 -60.27
C GLN A 319 25.26 34.82 -59.43
N SER A 320 23.96 34.88 -59.72
CA SER A 320 22.95 35.58 -58.89
C SER A 320 22.66 34.86 -57.57
N GLY A 321 23.17 33.64 -57.39
CA GLY A 321 22.93 32.80 -56.22
C GLY A 321 21.51 32.21 -56.15
N ALA A 322 20.67 32.43 -57.17
CA ALA A 322 19.32 31.89 -57.26
C ALA A 322 19.31 30.34 -57.23
N ALA A 323 20.34 29.70 -57.77
CA ALA A 323 20.51 28.24 -57.78
C ALA A 323 20.76 27.61 -56.39
N PHE A 324 21.19 28.37 -55.38
CA PHE A 324 21.62 27.84 -54.07
C PHE A 324 20.85 28.40 -52.86
N ARG A 325 19.78 29.17 -53.08
CA ARG A 325 19.06 29.91 -52.02
C ARG A 325 18.58 29.04 -50.84
N ASP A 326 18.35 27.75 -51.03
CA ASP A 326 17.77 26.88 -49.99
C ASP A 326 18.77 26.28 -48.98
N ARG A 327 20.09 26.30 -49.25
CA ARG A 327 21.08 25.70 -48.31
C ARG A 327 21.41 26.58 -47.10
N ARG A 328 20.99 27.86 -47.06
CA ARG A 328 21.36 28.83 -46.00
C ARG A 328 20.31 29.05 -44.90
N LYS A 329 19.19 28.33 -44.88
CA LYS A 329 18.31 28.35 -43.69
C LYS A 329 18.77 27.30 -42.67
N ARG A 330 19.86 27.62 -41.95
CA ARG A 330 20.19 26.92 -40.69
C ARG A 330 19.03 27.14 -39.72
N ALA A 331 18.50 26.07 -39.15
CA ALA A 331 17.52 26.14 -38.07
C ALA A 331 18.07 27.01 -36.92
N PRO A 332 17.24 27.85 -36.27
CA PRO A 332 17.68 28.53 -35.06
C PRO A 332 18.05 27.45 -34.02
N ARG A 333 19.25 27.52 -33.45
CA ARG A 333 19.56 26.77 -32.22
C ARG A 333 18.52 27.19 -31.17
N PRO A 334 17.86 26.26 -30.46
CA PRO A 334 17.07 26.65 -29.31
C PRO A 334 18.03 27.32 -28.31
N LYS A 335 17.75 28.58 -27.97
CA LYS A 335 18.38 29.21 -26.81
C LYS A 335 17.92 28.40 -25.60
N ALA A 336 18.87 27.91 -24.82
CA ALA A 336 18.58 27.38 -23.51
C ALA A 336 18.02 28.54 -22.67
N ASP A 337 16.73 28.50 -22.36
CA ASP A 337 16.15 29.37 -21.33
C ASP A 337 16.78 28.96 -20.01
N SER A 338 17.69 29.82 -19.54
CA SER A 338 18.20 29.81 -18.18
C SER A 338 17.14 30.41 -17.27
N SER A 339 16.07 29.66 -17.02
CA SER A 339 15.07 30.00 -16.00
C SER A 339 14.22 28.79 -15.65
N CYS A 340 14.84 27.76 -15.05
CA CYS A 340 14.17 26.87 -14.11
C CYS A 340 15.23 26.09 -13.32
N LEU A 341 15.76 26.70 -12.26
CA LEU A 341 16.59 26.02 -11.27
C LEU A 341 16.25 26.54 -9.88
N TYR A 342 14.97 26.40 -9.52
CA TYR A 342 14.52 26.33 -8.14
C TYR A 342 13.29 25.44 -8.13
N ILE A 343 13.40 24.23 -7.56
CA ILE A 343 12.48 23.63 -6.60
C ILE A 343 13.13 22.30 -6.15
N LEU A 344 13.15 22.09 -4.83
CA LEU A 344 13.50 20.88 -4.04
C LEU A 344 14.92 20.77 -3.47
N SER A 345 15.17 21.55 -2.41
CA SER A 345 15.81 21.00 -1.22
C SER A 345 15.14 21.59 0.02
N SER A 346 14.85 20.72 0.99
CA SER A 346 14.36 20.99 2.35
C SER A 346 12.86 20.75 2.57
N SER A 347 12.57 19.54 3.04
CA SER A 347 11.61 19.26 4.11
C SER A 347 11.87 17.82 4.58
N GLY A 348 12.93 17.68 5.36
CA GLY A 348 13.24 16.50 6.15
C GLY A 348 13.74 16.99 7.50
N GLU A 349 12.82 17.11 8.45
CA GLU A 349 13.01 16.94 9.89
C GLU A 349 11.80 16.16 10.42
#